data_AF-A0A9P9BTZ7-F1
#
_entry.id   AF-A0A9P9BTZ7-F1
#
_cell.length_a   1.000
_cell.length_b   1.000
_cell.length_c   1.000
_cell.angle_alpha   90.00
_cell.angle_beta   90.00
_cell.angle_gamma   90.00
#
_symmetry.space_group_name_H-M   'P 1'
#
loop_
_entity.id
_entity.type
_entity.pdbx_description
1 polymer ?
#
loop_
_entity_poly.entity_id
_entity_poly.type
_entity_poly.pdbx_seq_one_letter_code
_entity_poly.pdbx_strand_id
1 'polypeptide(L)'
;MSAYAVHRDKEIWGENAHEFDPARWLGGDGKSLDKWLVSFSKGARQCLGVNLAHAELTIALALLTSRFDFTLDGTLTNKDQELLDAFVYGFGNSGPRFEVSVLKPRAS
;
A
#
# COMPACT_ATOMS: atom_id res chain seq x y z
N MET A 1 -5.58 -5.62 20.17
CA MET A 1 -4.87 -4.51 19.50
C MET A 1 -5.51 -4.33 18.13
N SER A 2 -6.07 -3.15 17.85
CA SER A 2 -6.68 -2.87 16.54
C SER A 2 -5.57 -2.48 15.57
N ALA A 3 -5.39 -3.23 14.48
CA ALA A 3 -4.39 -2.90 13.45
C ALA A 3 -4.65 -1.51 12.86
N TYR A 4 -5.92 -1.17 12.63
CA TYR A 4 -6.34 0.15 12.16
C TYR A 4 -5.84 1.29 13.06
N ALA A 5 -6.03 1.15 14.38
CA ALA A 5 -5.61 2.17 15.34
C ALA A 5 -4.08 2.29 15.40
N VAL A 6 -3.36 1.16 15.45
CA VAL A 6 -1.89 1.16 15.51
C VAL A 6 -1.29 1.78 14.26
N HIS A 7 -1.81 1.49 13.07
CA HIS A 7 -1.28 2.00 11.80
C HIS A 7 -1.58 3.48 11.54
N ARG A 8 -2.43 4.11 12.35
CA ARG A 8 -2.80 5.54 12.25
C ARG A 8 -2.35 6.35 13.46
N ASP A 9 -1.63 5.72 14.38
CA ASP A 9 -1.15 6.38 15.59
C ASP A 9 -0.02 7.37 15.27
N LYS A 10 -0.26 8.67 15.49
CA LYS A 10 0.72 9.73 15.23
C LYS A 10 1.94 9.63 16.14
N GLU A 11 1.82 9.04 17.33
CA GLU A 11 2.98 8.84 18.22
C GLU A 11 3.96 7.80 17.64
N ILE A 12 3.45 6.87 16.83
CA ILE A 12 4.26 5.82 16.19
C ILE A 12 4.74 6.25 14.81
N TRP A 13 3.84 6.81 13.99
CA TRP A 13 4.08 7.03 12.56
C TRP A 13 4.39 8.49 12.20
N GLY A 14 4.30 9.41 13.16
CA GLY A 14 4.47 10.85 12.99
C GLY A 14 3.20 11.56 12.53
N GLU A 15 3.30 12.87 12.26
CA GLU A 15 2.14 13.68 11.84
C GLU A 15 1.52 13.21 10.52
N ASN A 16 2.32 12.61 9.65
CA ASN A 16 1.89 12.05 8.36
C ASN A 16 1.41 10.58 8.46
N ALA A 17 0.95 10.13 9.64
CA ALA A 17 0.42 8.77 9.86
C ALA A 17 -0.74 8.38 8.94
N HIS A 18 -1.48 9.36 8.41
CA HIS A 18 -2.61 9.16 7.50
C HIS A 18 -2.22 9.28 6.02
N GLU A 19 -0.95 9.53 5.72
CA GLU A 19 -0.45 9.69 4.35
C GLU A 19 0.28 8.45 3.87
N PHE A 20 0.17 8.18 2.56
CA PHE A 20 0.96 7.14 1.93
C PHE A 20 2.39 7.66 1.67
N ASP A 21 3.30 7.36 2.58
CA ASP A 21 4.73 7.72 2.50
C ASP A 21 5.60 6.46 2.48
N PRO A 22 6.00 5.96 1.28
CA PRO A 22 6.92 4.84 1.15
C PRO A 22 8.36 5.16 1.60
N ALA A 23 8.77 6.44 1.55
CA ALA A 23 10.14 6.84 1.80
C ALA A 23 10.55 6.61 3.26
N ARG A 24 9.59 6.57 4.20
CA ARG A 24 9.83 6.22 5.61
C ARG A 24 10.56 4.89 5.82
N TRP A 25 10.44 3.96 4.87
CA TRP A 25 11.09 2.65 4.94
C TRP A 25 12.52 2.63 4.40
N LEU A 26 12.95 3.69 3.71
CA LEU A 26 14.27 3.77 3.08
C LEU A 26 15.35 4.31 4.04
N GLY A 27 14.95 4.94 5.16
CA GLY A 27 15.86 5.50 6.17
C GLY A 27 16.25 4.52 7.28
N GLY A 28 17.19 4.94 8.14
CA GLY A 28 17.65 4.14 9.29
C GLY A 28 16.55 3.83 10.31
N ASP A 29 15.55 4.69 10.41
CA ASP A 29 14.44 4.56 11.37
C ASP A 29 13.40 3.52 10.92
N GLY A 30 13.35 3.16 9.63
CA GLY A 30 12.35 2.23 9.08
C GLY A 30 12.36 0.87 9.77
N LYS A 31 13.55 0.32 10.07
CA LYS A 31 13.69 -0.94 10.81
C LYS A 31 13.08 -0.89 12.21
N SER A 32 13.06 0.29 12.84
CA SER A 32 12.46 0.45 14.18
C SER A 32 10.92 0.42 14.13
N LEU A 33 10.34 0.74 12.96
CA LEU A 33 8.90 0.75 12.72
C LEU A 33 8.33 -0.64 12.42
N ASP A 34 9.15 -1.59 11.97
CA ASP A 34 8.75 -2.98 11.68
C ASP A 34 7.95 -3.62 12.83
N LYS A 35 8.30 -3.28 14.09
CA LYS A 35 7.61 -3.83 15.26
C LYS A 35 6.15 -3.39 15.37
N TRP A 36 5.79 -2.27 14.76
CA TRP A 36 4.45 -1.67 14.74
C TRP A 36 3.65 -2.01 13.48
N LEU A 37 4.28 -2.62 12.47
CA LEU A 37 3.61 -3.10 11.28
C LEU A 37 2.85 -4.40 11.56
N VAL A 38 1.63 -4.26 12.11
CA VAL A 38 0.77 -5.38 12.52
C VAL A 38 -0.28 -5.80 11.47
N SER A 39 -0.01 -5.60 10.17
CA SER A 39 -0.95 -5.90 9.07
C SER A 39 -1.37 -7.37 9.00
N PHE A 40 -0.50 -8.26 9.48
CA PHE A 40 -0.72 -9.70 9.53
C PHE A 40 -0.96 -10.20 10.96
N SER A 41 -1.47 -9.32 11.85
CA SER A 41 -1.48 -9.53 13.29
C SER A 41 -0.05 -9.72 13.85
N LYS A 42 0.10 -10.04 15.13
CA LYS A 42 1.39 -10.31 15.78
C LYS A 42 1.21 -11.25 16.97
N GLY A 43 2.23 -12.07 17.25
CA GLY A 43 2.24 -13.02 18.37
C GLY A 43 1.66 -14.39 18.03
N ALA A 44 1.08 -15.09 19.01
CA ALA A 44 0.67 -16.49 18.88
C ALA A 44 -0.41 -16.76 17.81
N ARG A 45 -1.13 -15.72 17.38
CA ARG A 45 -2.17 -15.77 16.33
C ARG A 45 -1.80 -14.93 15.12
N GLN A 46 -0.50 -14.70 14.89
CA GLN A 46 -0.02 -14.05 13.66
C GLN A 46 -0.41 -14.89 12.44
N CYS A 47 -0.65 -14.22 11.31
CA CYS A 47 -0.99 -14.89 10.05
C CYS A 47 0.06 -15.95 9.70
N LEU A 48 -0.38 -17.20 9.56
CA LEU A 48 0.47 -18.31 9.17
C LEU A 48 1.03 -18.12 7.74
N GLY A 49 0.29 -17.41 6.89
CA GLY A 49 0.64 -17.13 5.50
C GLY A 49 1.51 -15.89 5.27
N VAL A 50 2.09 -15.28 6.32
CA VAL A 50 2.84 -14.01 6.18
C VAL A 50 3.99 -14.12 5.16
N ASN A 51 4.71 -15.24 5.15
CA ASN A 51 5.82 -15.45 4.22
C ASN A 51 5.33 -15.61 2.78
N LEU A 52 4.22 -16.33 2.59
CA LEU A 52 3.60 -16.49 1.28
C LEU A 52 3.09 -15.15 0.75
N ALA A 53 2.40 -14.38 1.59
CA ALA A 53 1.90 -13.06 1.24
C ALA A 53 3.03 -12.11 0.82
N HIS A 54 4.17 -12.10 1.53
CA HIS A 54 5.32 -11.30 1.13
C HIS A 54 5.91 -11.74 -0.23
N ALA A 55 6.01 -13.05 -0.48
CA ALA A 55 6.48 -13.56 -1.76
C ALA A 55 5.54 -13.16 -2.91
N GLU A 56 4.23 -13.36 -2.74
CA GLU A 56 3.21 -13.02 -3.75
C GLU A 56 3.17 -11.52 -4.03
N LEU A 57 3.16 -10.68 -2.99
CA LEU A 57 3.16 -9.21 -3.14
C LEU A 57 4.41 -8.74 -3.90
N THR A 58 5.57 -9.30 -3.56
CA THR A 58 6.84 -8.93 -4.21
C THR A 58 6.84 -9.33 -5.69
N ILE A 59 6.42 -10.56 -6.00
CA ILE A 59 6.37 -11.06 -7.37
C ILE A 59 5.34 -10.29 -8.19
N ALA A 60 4.13 -10.08 -7.64
CA ALA A 60 3.08 -9.32 -8.30
C ALA A 60 3.54 -7.89 -8.61
N LEU A 61 4.12 -7.18 -7.64
CA LEU A 61 4.61 -5.83 -7.84
C LEU A 61 5.74 -5.77 -8.89
N ALA A 62 6.69 -6.71 -8.84
CA ALA A 62 7.76 -6.80 -9.84
C ALA A 62 7.22 -7.07 -11.25
N LEU A 63 6.21 -7.94 -11.39
CA LEU A 63 5.57 -8.23 -12.67
C LEU A 63 4.80 -7.02 -13.20
N LEU A 64 4.01 -6.36 -12.35
CA LEU A 64 3.22 -5.19 -12.74
C LEU A 64 4.13 -4.06 -13.25
N THR A 65 5.16 -3.72 -12.47
CA THR A 65 6.10 -2.63 -12.79
C THR A 65 7.06 -2.94 -13.95
N SER A 66 7.34 -4.21 -14.24
CA SER A 66 8.25 -4.59 -15.35
C SER A 66 7.55 -4.79 -16.69
N ARG A 67 6.24 -4.98 -16.69
CA ARG A 67 5.46 -5.31 -17.89
C ARG A 67 4.48 -4.23 -18.31
N PHE A 68 4.08 -3.34 -17.40
CA PHE A 68 3.06 -2.35 -17.65
C PHE A 68 3.52 -0.95 -17.25
N ASP A 69 3.05 0.03 -18.01
CA ASP A 69 3.12 1.44 -17.64
C ASP A 69 1.72 1.89 -17.20
N PHE A 70 1.66 2.59 -16.08
CA PHE A 70 0.42 3.04 -15.45
C PHE A 70 0.36 4.56 -15.54
N THR A 71 -0.67 5.07 -16.20
CA THR A 71 -0.93 6.50 -16.28
C THR A 71 -2.29 6.81 -15.68
N LEU A 72 -2.42 7.94 -15.00
CA LEU A 72 -3.71 8.38 -14.48
C LEU A 72 -4.59 8.86 -15.64
N ASP A 73 -5.84 8.43 -15.64
CA ASP A 73 -6.84 8.94 -16.58
C ASP A 73 -7.02 10.46 -16.36
N GLY A 74 -6.91 11.24 -17.44
CA GLY A 74 -6.98 12.70 -17.41
C GLY A 74 -8.31 13.26 -16.94
N THR A 75 -9.34 12.43 -16.81
CA THR A 75 -10.67 12.81 -16.29
C THR A 75 -10.79 12.66 -14.77
N LEU A 76 -9.75 12.18 -14.07
CA LEU A 76 -9.81 12.04 -12.61
C LEU A 76 -9.98 13.38 -11.91
N THR A 77 -10.86 13.38 -10.91
CA THR A 77 -11.00 14.47 -9.96
C THR A 77 -10.56 14.02 -8.57
N ASN A 78 -10.22 14.97 -7.69
CA ASN A 78 -9.86 14.65 -6.29
C ASN A 78 -10.97 13.88 -5.55
N LYS A 79 -12.24 14.05 -5.95
CA LYS A 79 -13.38 13.32 -5.38
C LYS A 79 -13.38 11.83 -5.72
N ASP A 80 -12.79 11.45 -6.85
CA ASP A 80 -12.63 10.04 -7.24
C ASP A 80 -11.57 9.32 -6.41
N GLN A 81 -10.69 10.08 -5.76
CA GLN A 81 -9.59 9.57 -4.93
C GLN A 81 -9.94 9.60 -3.43
N GLU A 82 -11.10 10.15 -3.07
CA GLU A 82 -11.54 10.23 -1.67
C GLU A 82 -11.92 8.84 -1.16
N LEU A 83 -11.15 8.37 -0.18
CA LEU A 83 -11.35 7.08 0.46
C LEU A 83 -12.45 7.17 1.50
N LEU A 84 -13.46 6.31 1.35
CA LEU A 84 -14.50 6.14 2.34
C LEU A 84 -14.08 5.08 3.35
N ASP A 85 -13.96 5.48 4.61
CA ASP A 85 -13.64 4.60 5.71
C ASP A 85 -14.92 4.08 6.39
N ALA A 86 -15.58 3.13 5.72
CA ALA A 86 -16.87 2.57 6.14
C ALA A 86 -16.77 1.10 6.58
N PHE A 87 -15.64 0.70 7.19
CA PHE A 87 -15.25 -0.70 7.50
C PHE A 87 -15.08 -1.62 6.28
N VAL A 88 -15.58 -1.22 5.11
CA VAL A 88 -15.30 -1.77 3.79
C VAL A 88 -14.59 -0.67 3.01
N TYR A 89 -13.48 -1.02 2.35
CA TYR A 89 -12.76 -0.09 1.48
C TYR A 89 -13.67 0.34 0.33
N GLY A 90 -13.87 1.65 0.19
CA GLY A 90 -14.69 2.23 -0.86
C GLY A 90 -14.20 3.61 -1.27
N PHE A 91 -14.76 4.13 -2.36
CA PHE A 91 -14.45 5.46 -2.87
C PHE A 91 -15.70 6.33 -2.87
N GLY A 92 -15.53 7.64 -2.65
CA GLY A 92 -16.63 8.62 -2.65
C GLY A 92 -17.35 8.72 -4.00
N ASN A 93 -16.72 8.24 -5.06
CA ASN A 93 -17.26 8.20 -6.41
C ASN A 93 -16.77 6.92 -7.12
N SER A 94 -16.56 6.98 -8.43
CA SER A 94 -16.11 5.87 -9.28
C SER A 94 -14.74 5.25 -8.94
N GLY A 95 -13.97 5.86 -8.05
CA GLY A 95 -12.63 5.40 -7.68
C GLY A 95 -11.54 5.81 -8.68
N PRO A 96 -10.26 5.52 -8.37
CA PRO A 96 -9.14 5.86 -9.23
C PRO A 96 -9.17 5.00 -10.50
N ARG A 97 -9.06 5.66 -11.65
CA ARG A 97 -8.95 5.03 -12.98
C ARG A 97 -7.55 5.21 -13.52
N PHE A 98 -7.05 4.15 -14.15
CA PHE A 98 -5.72 4.11 -14.73
C PHE A 98 -5.82 3.64 -16.18
N GLU A 99 -5.10 4.32 -17.06
CA GLU A 99 -4.77 3.81 -18.38
C GLU A 99 -3.51 2.94 -18.25
N VAL A 100 -3.62 1.69 -18.67
CA VAL A 100 -2.54 0.70 -18.56
C VAL A 100 -2.06 0.34 -19.96
N SER A 101 -0.78 0.55 -20.22
CA SER A 101 -0.15 0.15 -21.48
C SER A 101 0.89 -0.94 -21.25
N VAL A 102 1.05 -1.86 -22.21
CA VAL A 102 2.06 -2.91 -22.13
C VAL A 102 3.41 -2.34 -22.54
N LEU A 103 4.40 -2.44 -21.66
CA LEU A 103 5.77 -2.09 -21.97
C LEU A 103 6.29 -3.01 -23.08
N LYS A 104 6.79 -2.41 -24.16
CA LYS A 104 7.49 -3.19 -25.20
C LYS A 104 8.66 -3.93 -24.54
N PRO A 105 8.95 -5.18 -24.93
CA PRO A 105 10.08 -5.92 -24.38
C PRO A 105 11.35 -5.07 -24.50
N ARG A 106 12.07 -4.86 -23.39
CA ARG A 106 13.43 -4.33 -23.45
C ARG A 106 14.24 -5.30 -24.30
N ALA A 107 14.68 -4.88 -25.49
CA ALA A 107 15.65 -5.62 -26.27
C ALA A 107 16.88 -5.83 -25.37
N SER A 108 17.26 -7.09 -25.17
CA SER A 108 18.45 -7.51 -24.44
C SER A 108 19.73 -7.07 -25.14
#